data_AF-A0A1F3H4V1-F1
#
_entry.id   AF-A0A1F3H4V1-F1
#
_cell.length_a   1.000
_cell.length_b   1.000
_cell.length_c   1.000
_cell.angle_alpha   90.00
_cell.angle_beta   90.00
_cell.angle_gamma   90.00
#
_symmetry.space_group_name_H-M   'P 1'
#
loop_
_entity.id
_entity.type
_entity.pdbx_description
1 polymer ?
#
loop_
_entity_poly.entity_id
_entity_poly.type
_entity_poly.pdbx_seq_one_letter_code
_entity_poly.pdbx_strand_id
1 'polypeptide(L)'
;MRKIGFVNSLPEKEENENENENENENDNDPFGFSFNEEMATRYIDENYAPDGDVDQKEFRTTLELITEMSEMVDVGMRTVNKILHGKGFKTIFIDGVSNWVLYEKIKNS
;
A
#
# COMPACT_ATOMS: atom_id res chain seq x y z
N MET A 1 6.33 66.83 30.37
CA MET A 1 7.16 67.13 29.18
C MET A 1 7.95 65.87 28.81
N ARG A 2 8.03 65.55 27.52
CA ARG A 2 8.61 64.30 26.97
C ARG A 2 10.15 64.32 26.99
N LYS A 3 10.78 63.18 27.33
CA LYS A 3 11.98 62.61 26.68
C LYS A 3 11.97 61.08 26.89
N ILE A 4 11.32 60.30 26.02
CA ILE A 4 11.95 59.45 24.99
C ILE A 4 13.41 59.05 25.27
N GLY A 5 13.59 57.77 25.58
CA GLY A 5 14.83 57.01 25.51
C GLY A 5 14.45 55.56 25.26
N PHE A 6 14.21 55.24 23.98
CA PHE A 6 14.02 53.87 23.50
C PHE A 6 15.36 53.15 23.61
N VAL A 7 15.40 52.05 24.35
CA VAL A 7 16.49 51.06 24.25
C VAL A 7 15.84 49.73 23.87
N ASN A 8 16.31 49.21 22.74
CA ASN A 8 15.86 47.98 22.12
C ASN A 8 16.09 46.78 23.05
N SER A 9 15.04 46.00 23.30
CA SER A 9 15.18 44.56 23.51
C SER A 9 14.47 43.90 22.35
N LEU A 10 15.25 43.33 21.42
CA LEU A 10 14.72 42.47 20.37
C LEU A 10 13.97 41.31 21.02
N PRO A 11 12.83 40.87 20.46
CA PRO A 11 12.30 39.56 20.79
C PRO A 11 13.28 38.50 20.27
N GLU A 12 13.77 37.66 21.17
CA GLU A 12 14.40 36.40 20.79
C GLU A 12 13.33 35.57 20.05
N LYS A 13 13.48 35.56 18.73
CA LYS A 13 12.82 34.62 17.86
C LYS A 13 13.53 33.28 18.05
N GLU A 14 12.95 32.40 18.85
CA GLU A 14 13.17 30.97 18.64
C GLU A 14 12.31 30.57 17.43
N GLU A 15 12.86 30.82 16.25
CA GLU A 15 12.45 30.18 15.00
C GLU A 15 13.09 28.78 14.95
N ASN A 16 12.26 27.81 14.54
CA ASN A 16 12.63 26.54 13.89
C ASN A 16 13.25 25.43 14.77
N GLU A 17 13.01 24.14 14.52
CA GLU A 17 12.52 23.46 13.31
C GLU A 17 11.54 22.34 13.72
N ASN A 18 10.42 22.25 13.00
CA ASN A 18 9.69 20.99 12.84
C ASN A 18 10.62 20.05 12.06
N GLU A 19 11.30 19.14 12.73
CA GLU A 19 11.89 17.96 12.11
C GLU A 19 10.75 16.97 11.79
N ASN A 20 9.96 17.38 10.80
CA ASN A 20 9.08 16.50 10.04
C ASN A 20 9.95 15.89 8.94
N GLU A 21 10.92 15.07 9.33
CA GLU A 21 11.66 14.19 8.41
C GLU A 21 10.77 12.99 8.10
N ASN A 22 9.65 13.28 7.44
CA ASN A 22 8.96 12.31 6.63
C ASN A 22 9.76 12.24 5.33
N GLU A 23 10.91 11.57 5.37
CA GLU A 23 11.69 11.19 4.21
C GLU A 23 10.87 10.20 3.39
N ASN A 24 9.90 10.75 2.66
CA ASN A 24 9.20 10.10 1.59
C ASN A 24 10.14 10.09 0.37
N GLU A 25 11.29 9.43 0.53
CA GLU A 25 12.25 9.18 -0.53
C GLU A 25 11.99 7.78 -1.10
N ASN A 26 11.16 7.74 -2.14
CA ASN A 26 11.41 7.02 -3.41
C ASN A 26 10.12 6.89 -4.24
N ASP A 27 9.47 8.01 -4.52
CA ASP A 27 8.58 8.14 -5.68
C ASP A 27 9.41 8.65 -6.86
N ASN A 28 10.18 7.78 -7.54
CA ASN A 28 10.67 8.02 -8.92
C ASN A 28 11.29 6.75 -9.51
N ASP A 29 10.49 5.71 -9.75
CA ASP A 29 10.78 4.82 -10.87
C ASP A 29 9.80 5.14 -12.02
N PRO A 30 10.26 5.75 -13.12
CA PRO A 30 9.40 6.09 -14.25
C PRO A 30 8.98 4.87 -15.09
N PHE A 31 9.51 3.66 -14.81
CA PHE A 31 9.18 2.42 -15.54
C PHE A 31 9.13 1.14 -14.68
N GLY A 32 9.27 1.21 -13.36
CA GLY A 32 9.38 0.03 -12.49
C GLY A 32 8.51 0.12 -11.25
N PHE A 33 8.01 -1.05 -10.86
CA PHE A 33 7.19 -1.24 -9.68
C PHE A 33 8.00 -0.90 -8.42
N SER A 34 7.36 -0.34 -7.37
CA SER A 34 8.02 -0.27 -6.07
C SER A 34 8.33 -1.69 -5.59
N PHE A 35 9.37 -1.88 -4.77
CA PHE A 35 9.73 -3.20 -4.22
C PHE A 35 8.52 -3.92 -3.60
N ASN A 36 7.65 -3.16 -2.92
CA ASN A 36 6.44 -3.70 -2.32
C ASN A 36 5.39 -4.14 -3.37
N GLU A 37 5.21 -3.38 -4.45
CA GLU A 37 4.33 -3.76 -5.55
C GLU A 37 4.86 -4.99 -6.30
N GLU A 38 6.18 -5.11 -6.47
CA GLU A 38 6.82 -6.30 -7.05
C GLU A 38 6.63 -7.54 -6.17
N MET A 39 6.91 -7.43 -4.87
CA MET A 39 6.73 -8.55 -3.93
C MET A 39 5.26 -8.99 -3.81
N ALA A 40 4.32 -8.05 -3.75
CA ALA A 40 2.89 -8.37 -3.77
C ALA A 40 2.46 -9.04 -5.09
N THR A 41 2.98 -8.55 -6.22
CA THR A 41 2.72 -9.14 -7.54
C THR A 41 3.21 -10.58 -7.60
N ARG A 42 4.43 -10.81 -7.14
CA ARG A 42 5.04 -12.14 -7.10
C ARG A 42 4.28 -13.08 -6.18
N TYR A 43 3.89 -12.63 -4.99
CA TYR A 43 3.07 -13.42 -4.07
C TYR A 43 1.75 -13.85 -4.74
N ILE A 44 1.04 -12.92 -5.39
CA ILE A 44 -0.20 -13.25 -6.10
C ILE A 44 0.07 -14.25 -7.24
N ASP A 45 1.15 -14.08 -8.00
CA ASP A 45 1.51 -14.98 -9.09
C ASP A 45 1.91 -16.38 -8.63
N GLU A 46 2.54 -16.51 -7.47
CA GLU A 46 2.98 -17.81 -6.94
C GLU A 46 1.81 -18.60 -6.33
N ASN A 47 0.82 -17.92 -5.75
CA ASN A 47 -0.24 -18.59 -4.98
C ASN A 47 -1.58 -18.66 -5.71
N TYR A 48 -1.88 -17.73 -6.61
CA TYR A 48 -3.21 -17.62 -7.22
C TYR A 48 -3.20 -17.50 -8.75
N ALA A 49 -4.30 -17.95 -9.35
CA ALA A 49 -4.64 -17.78 -10.75
C ALA A 49 -6.02 -17.12 -10.90
N PRO A 50 -6.24 -16.34 -11.98
CA PRO A 50 -7.54 -15.71 -12.25
C PRO A 50 -8.62 -16.68 -12.75
N ASP A 51 -8.21 -17.88 -13.18
CA ASP A 51 -9.08 -18.99 -13.60
C ASP A 51 -8.40 -20.32 -13.25
N GLY A 52 -9.17 -21.38 -13.05
CA GLY A 52 -8.66 -22.66 -12.56
C GLY A 52 -9.77 -23.68 -12.26
N ASP A 53 -9.40 -24.76 -11.56
CA ASP A 53 -10.36 -25.80 -11.17
C ASP A 53 -11.31 -25.30 -10.08
N VAL A 54 -12.57 -25.73 -10.12
CA VAL A 54 -13.58 -25.36 -9.12
C VAL A 54 -13.16 -25.81 -7.72
N ASP A 55 -12.45 -26.94 -7.62
CA ASP A 55 -11.96 -27.47 -6.34
C ASP A 55 -10.90 -26.58 -5.68
N GLN A 56 -10.27 -25.67 -6.43
CA GLN A 56 -9.26 -24.70 -5.95
C GLN A 56 -9.82 -23.29 -5.81
N LYS A 57 -11.12 -23.12 -6.03
CA LYS A 57 -11.75 -21.80 -6.08
C LYS A 57 -11.97 -21.27 -4.66
N GLU A 58 -11.42 -20.09 -4.40
CA GLU A 58 -11.55 -19.38 -3.14
C GLU A 58 -12.11 -17.96 -3.36
N PHE A 59 -12.77 -17.43 -2.33
CA PHE A 59 -13.23 -16.05 -2.27
C PHE A 59 -12.51 -15.33 -1.14
N ARG A 60 -11.81 -14.25 -1.48
CA ARG A 60 -11.06 -13.44 -0.52
C ARG A 60 -11.31 -11.96 -0.72
N THR A 61 -11.44 -11.23 0.37
CA THR A 61 -11.44 -9.76 0.36
C THR A 61 -10.03 -9.23 0.15
N THR A 62 -9.91 -7.98 -0.31
CA THR A 62 -8.58 -7.34 -0.41
C THR A 62 -7.89 -7.23 0.96
N LEU A 63 -8.64 -7.05 2.04
CA LEU A 63 -8.09 -6.96 3.39
C LEU A 63 -7.47 -8.28 3.86
N GLU A 64 -8.10 -9.41 3.56
CA GLU A 64 -7.54 -10.73 3.86
C GLU A 64 -6.21 -10.94 3.12
N LEU A 65 -6.15 -10.60 1.83
CA LEU A 65 -4.93 -10.72 1.04
C LEU A 65 -3.79 -9.82 1.57
N ILE A 66 -4.09 -8.58 1.98
CA ILE A 66 -3.10 -7.71 2.63
C ILE A 66 -2.62 -8.32 3.94
N THR A 67 -3.56 -8.84 4.75
CA THR A 67 -3.23 -9.44 6.04
C THR A 67 -2.30 -10.63 5.85
N GLU A 68 -2.58 -11.48 4.86
CA GLU A 68 -1.73 -12.63 4.53
C GLU A 68 -0.34 -12.23 4.03
N MET A 69 -0.25 -11.14 3.26
CA MET A 69 1.02 -10.60 2.78
C MET A 69 1.80 -9.80 3.85
N SER A 70 1.15 -9.40 4.95
CA SER A 70 1.71 -8.41 5.90
C SER A 70 3.01 -8.84 6.59
N GLU A 71 3.25 -10.14 6.72
CA GLU A 71 4.51 -10.67 7.25
C GLU A 71 5.69 -10.51 6.27
N MET A 72 5.41 -10.38 4.98
CA MET A 72 6.41 -10.29 3.90
C MET A 72 6.56 -8.89 3.33
N VAL A 73 5.46 -8.15 3.23
CA VAL A 73 5.43 -6.85 2.54
C VAL A 73 4.32 -5.96 3.08
N ASP A 74 4.64 -4.68 3.31
CA ASP A 74 3.65 -3.66 3.59
C ASP A 74 3.07 -3.12 2.26
N VAL A 75 1.82 -3.48 1.96
CA VAL A 75 1.15 -3.09 0.72
C VAL A 75 -0.27 -2.58 0.99
N GLY A 76 -0.59 -1.45 0.38
CA GLY A 76 -1.91 -0.84 0.50
C GLY A 76 -2.97 -1.49 -0.39
N MET A 77 -4.23 -1.34 0.01
CA MET A 77 -5.41 -1.84 -0.71
C MET A 77 -5.51 -1.36 -2.16
N ARG A 78 -5.07 -0.13 -2.46
CA ARG A 78 -5.04 0.38 -3.84
C ARG A 78 -4.12 -0.45 -4.73
N THR A 79 -2.94 -0.79 -4.23
CA THR A 79 -1.92 -1.53 -4.97
C THR A 79 -2.38 -2.95 -5.24
N VAL A 80 -2.89 -3.65 -4.21
CA VAL A 80 -3.42 -5.01 -4.37
C VAL A 80 -4.57 -5.05 -5.38
N ASN A 81 -5.51 -4.10 -5.31
CA ASN A 81 -6.61 -4.01 -6.28
C ASN A 81 -6.10 -3.78 -7.71
N LYS A 82 -5.11 -2.89 -7.90
CA LYS A 82 -4.50 -2.61 -9.21
C LYS A 82 -3.85 -3.87 -9.78
N ILE A 83 -3.11 -4.62 -8.97
CA ILE A 83 -2.46 -5.87 -9.37
C ILE A 83 -3.52 -6.90 -9.82
N LEU A 84 -4.54 -7.15 -8.98
CA LEU A 84 -5.57 -8.14 -9.26
C LEU A 84 -6.39 -7.78 -10.51
N HIS A 85 -6.78 -6.51 -10.67
CA HIS A 85 -7.44 -6.05 -11.89
C HIS A 85 -6.53 -6.17 -13.12
N GLY A 86 -5.25 -5.77 -13.01
CA GLY A 86 -4.28 -5.88 -14.09
C GLY A 86 -4.04 -7.32 -14.55
N LYS A 87 -4.22 -8.28 -13.65
CA LYS A 87 -4.11 -9.72 -13.91
C LYS A 87 -5.42 -10.40 -14.33
N GLY A 88 -6.53 -9.66 -14.40
CA GLY A 88 -7.81 -10.17 -14.87
C GLY A 88 -8.60 -10.99 -13.84
N PHE A 89 -8.26 -10.88 -12.54
CA PHE A 89 -9.08 -11.46 -11.48
C PHE A 89 -10.45 -10.79 -11.46
N LYS A 90 -11.48 -11.56 -11.11
CA LYS A 90 -12.87 -11.10 -11.04
C LYS A 90 -13.27 -10.83 -9.61
N THR A 91 -14.15 -9.87 -9.42
CA THR A 91 -14.81 -9.62 -8.14
C THR A 91 -16.26 -10.08 -8.16
N ILE A 92 -16.74 -10.65 -7.07
CA ILE A 92 -18.15 -10.93 -6.80
C ILE A 92 -18.57 -10.35 -5.45
N PHE A 93 -19.87 -10.11 -5.26
CA PHE A 93 -20.40 -9.67 -3.98
C PHE A 93 -20.99 -10.86 -3.22
N ILE A 94 -20.49 -11.10 -2.00
CA ILE A 94 -20.99 -12.10 -1.05
C ILE A 94 -21.41 -11.33 0.19
N ASP A 95 -22.68 -11.43 0.59
CA ASP A 95 -23.24 -10.72 1.76
C ASP A 95 -22.95 -9.21 1.79
N GLY A 96 -22.94 -8.58 0.61
CA GLY A 96 -22.68 -7.14 0.46
C GLY A 96 -21.20 -6.75 0.47
N VAL A 97 -20.28 -7.71 0.60
CA VAL A 97 -18.83 -7.50 0.60
C VAL A 97 -18.22 -7.95 -0.73
N SER A 98 -17.35 -7.12 -1.31
CA SER A 98 -16.62 -7.45 -2.53
C SER A 98 -15.51 -8.46 -2.23
N ASN A 99 -15.54 -9.57 -2.94
CA ASN A 99 -14.57 -10.65 -2.84
C ASN A 99 -13.94 -10.91 -4.21
N TRP A 100 -12.65 -11.16 -4.23
CA TRP A 100 -11.92 -11.66 -5.38
C TRP A 100 -12.19 -13.14 -5.55
N VAL A 101 -12.40 -13.54 -6.80
CA VAL A 101 -12.44 -14.94 -7.21
C VAL A 101 -11.01 -15.37 -7.51
N LEU A 102 -10.46 -16.21 -6.65
CA LEU A 102 -9.10 -16.72 -6.75
C LEU A 102 -9.14 -18.22 -7.00
N TYR A 103 -8.13 -18.73 -7.69
CA TYR A 103 -7.91 -20.15 -7.86
C TYR A 103 -6.53 -20.48 -7.33
N GLU A 104 -6.44 -21.28 -6.27
CA GLU A 104 -5.16 -21.65 -5.67
C GLU A 104 -4.31 -22.47 -6.65
N LYS A 105 -3.04 -22.09 -6.79
CA LYS A 105 -2.07 -22.88 -7.53
C LYS A 105 -1.59 -24.02 -6.65
N ILE A 106 -1.88 -25.27 -7.02
CA ILE A 106 -1.27 -26.44 -6.38
C ILE A 106 0.25 -26.29 -6.50
N LYS A 107 0.91 -26.13 -5.36
CA LYS A 107 2.36 -26.31 -5.26
C LYS A 107 2.61 -27.80 -5.46
N ASN A 108 2.96 -28.20 -6.68
CA ASN A 108 3.44 -29.55 -6.93
C ASN A 108 4.66 -29.78 -6.04
N SER A 109 4.45 -30.53 -4.96
CA SER A 109 5.45 -30.81 -3.94
C SER A 109 6.41 -31.92 -4.34
#